data_AF-X0I2H8-F1
#
_entry.id   AF-X0I2H8-F1
#
_cell.length_a   1.000
_cell.length_b   1.000
_cell.length_c   1.000
_cell.angle_alpha   90.00
_cell.angle_beta   90.00
_cell.angle_gamma   90.00
#
_symmetry.space_group_name_H-M   'P 1'
#
loop_
_entity.id
_entity.type
_entity.pdbx_description
1 polymer ?
#
loop_
_entity_poly.entity_id
_entity_poly.type
_entity_poly.pdbx_seq_one_letter_code
_entity_poly.pdbx_strand_id
1 'polypeptide(L)'
;MGPSDSPYSGGVFFLAIHFPTDYPFKPPKVNFTTRIYHPNINSNGSICLDILRDQWSPALTISKVLLSICSMLTDPNPDDPLVPEIAHVYKTDRPRYEATAREWTRKYAI
;
A
#
# COMPACT_ATOMS: atom_id res chain seq x y z
N MET A 1 -5.73 -4.13 -8.61
CA MET A 1 -6.16 -5.50 -8.26
C MET A 1 -5.28 -6.00 -7.14
N GLY A 2 -5.85 -6.65 -6.13
CA GLY A 2 -5.05 -7.28 -5.09
C GLY A 2 -4.28 -8.51 -5.62
N PRO A 3 -3.02 -8.72 -5.20
CA PRO A 3 -2.23 -9.89 -5.61
C PRO A 3 -2.90 -11.21 -5.19
N SER A 4 -2.81 -12.24 -6.05
CA SER A 4 -3.51 -13.53 -5.85
C SER A 4 -3.02 -14.32 -4.64
N ASP A 5 -1.76 -14.12 -4.27
CA ASP A 5 -1.03 -14.74 -3.16
C ASP A 5 -1.09 -13.91 -1.87
N SER A 6 -1.92 -12.87 -1.83
CA SER A 6 -2.08 -11.98 -0.68
C SER A 6 -3.50 -12.07 -0.08
N PRO A 7 -3.72 -11.61 1.17
CA PRO A 7 -5.07 -11.51 1.73
C PRO A 7 -5.97 -10.50 0.99
N TYR A 8 -5.42 -9.74 0.04
CA TYR A 8 -6.12 -8.78 -0.81
C TYR A 8 -6.65 -9.37 -2.12
N SER A 9 -6.38 -10.66 -2.38
CA SER A 9 -6.82 -11.37 -3.58
C SER A 9 -8.31 -11.17 -3.87
N GLY A 10 -8.63 -10.90 -5.14
CA GLY A 10 -9.99 -10.60 -5.60
C GLY A 10 -10.45 -9.15 -5.38
N GLY A 11 -9.73 -8.34 -4.61
CA GLY A 11 -10.07 -6.94 -4.36
C GLY A 11 -9.68 -5.98 -5.50
N VAL A 12 -10.52 -4.98 -5.73
CA VAL A 12 -10.29 -3.81 -6.58
C VAL A 12 -10.04 -2.59 -5.70
N PHE A 13 -8.81 -2.08 -5.75
CA PHE A 13 -8.38 -0.92 -4.98
C PHE A 13 -8.15 0.27 -5.92
N PHE A 14 -8.80 1.39 -5.62
CA PHE A 14 -8.65 2.65 -6.34
C PHE A 14 -7.58 3.51 -5.67
N LEU A 15 -6.78 4.19 -6.50
CA LEU A 15 -5.75 5.12 -6.06
C LEU A 15 -5.91 6.45 -6.79
N ALA A 16 -5.65 7.55 -6.09
CA ALA A 16 -5.50 8.88 -6.65
C ALA A 16 -4.00 9.17 -6.84
N ILE A 17 -3.64 9.65 -8.03
CA ILE A 17 -2.26 10.02 -8.38
C ILE A 17 -2.24 11.49 -8.78
N HIS A 18 -1.44 12.29 -8.08
CA HIS A 18 -1.24 13.70 -8.38
C HIS A 18 0.22 13.97 -8.71
N PHE A 19 0.48 14.46 -9.92
CA PHE A 19 1.81 14.84 -10.35
C PHE A 19 2.14 16.26 -9.87
N PRO A 20 3.31 16.49 -9.26
CA PRO A 20 3.76 17.84 -8.96
C PRO A 20 4.20 18.57 -10.24
N THR A 21 4.29 19.90 -10.18
CA THR A 21 4.69 20.75 -11.32
C THR A 21 6.11 20.48 -11.82
N ASP A 22 6.97 19.95 -10.96
CA ASP A 22 8.37 19.62 -11.23
C ASP A 22 8.60 18.11 -11.43
N TYR A 23 7.56 17.35 -11.73
CA TYR A 23 7.70 15.96 -12.17
C TYR A 23 8.55 15.89 -13.47
N PRO A 24 9.53 14.96 -13.59
CA PRO A 24 9.81 13.82 -12.71
C PRO A 24 10.91 14.08 -11.64
N PHE A 25 11.29 15.33 -11.37
CA PHE A 25 12.29 15.62 -10.34
C PHE A 25 11.76 15.50 -8.91
N LYS A 26 10.43 15.58 -8.72
CA LYS A 26 9.75 15.19 -7.48
C LYS A 26 8.79 14.01 -7.71
N PRO A 27 8.60 13.16 -6.69
CA PRO A 27 7.68 12.03 -6.79
C PRO A 27 6.22 12.47 -6.95
N PRO A 28 5.38 11.68 -7.63
CA PRO A 28 3.95 11.87 -7.62
C PRO A 28 3.39 11.56 -6.23
N LYS A 29 2.34 12.26 -5.81
CA LYS A 29 1.57 11.90 -4.62
C LYS A 29 0.61 10.78 -4.97
N VAL A 30 0.73 9.64 -4.30
CA VAL A 30 -0.14 8.47 -4.50
C VAL A 30 -0.86 8.16 -3.20
N ASN A 31 -2.19 8.07 -3.27
CA ASN A 31 -3.05 7.78 -2.13
C ASN A 31 -4.07 6.71 -2.50
N PHE A 32 -4.31 5.75 -1.61
CA PHE A 32 -5.47 4.87 -1.72
C PHE A 32 -6.75 5.65 -1.46
N THR A 33 -7.76 5.47 -2.32
CA THR A 33 -9.12 5.96 -2.07
C THR A 33 -10.03 4.86 -1.56
N THR A 34 -9.69 3.60 -1.84
CA THR A 34 -10.31 2.42 -1.25
C THR A 34 -9.72 2.14 0.13
N ARG A 35 -10.56 1.90 1.13
CA ARG A 35 -10.10 1.51 2.47
C ARG A 35 -9.41 0.15 2.43
N ILE A 36 -8.29 0.02 3.12
CA ILE A 36 -7.47 -1.20 3.17
C ILE A 36 -6.88 -1.37 4.58
N TYR A 37 -6.78 -2.62 5.03
CA TYR A 37 -6.16 -2.97 6.30
C TYR A 37 -4.70 -3.37 6.05
N HIS A 38 -3.76 -2.43 6.18
CA HIS A 38 -2.36 -2.64 5.83
C HIS A 38 -1.43 -1.82 6.74
N PRO A 39 -0.28 -2.33 7.20
CA PRO A 39 0.59 -1.61 8.14
C PRO A 39 1.25 -0.36 7.54
N ASN A 40 1.56 -0.36 6.23
CA ASN A 40 2.15 0.78 5.53
C ASN A 40 1.12 1.71 4.85
N ILE A 41 -0.20 1.52 5.08
CA ILE A 41 -1.24 2.39 4.51
C ILE A 41 -2.18 2.82 5.63
N ASN A 42 -2.31 4.13 5.86
CA ASN A 42 -3.19 4.64 6.93
C ASN A 42 -4.65 4.81 6.47
N SER A 43 -5.52 5.21 7.39
CA SER A 43 -6.96 5.42 7.14
C SER A 43 -7.28 6.52 6.12
N ASN A 44 -6.36 7.47 5.93
CA ASN A 44 -6.46 8.53 4.91
C ASN A 44 -5.91 8.06 3.54
N GLY A 45 -5.46 6.81 3.44
CA GLY A 45 -4.91 6.23 2.23
C GLY A 45 -3.48 6.65 1.91
N SER A 46 -2.79 7.36 2.80
CA SER A 46 -1.36 7.67 2.62
C SER A 46 -0.55 6.39 2.65
N ILE A 47 0.47 6.33 1.79
CA ILE A 47 1.34 5.16 1.62
C ILE A 47 2.72 5.47 2.21
N CYS A 48 3.28 4.53 2.98
CA CYS A 48 4.69 4.52 3.32
C CYS A 48 5.45 3.63 2.35
N LEU A 49 6.08 4.27 1.37
CA LEU A 49 6.94 3.64 0.39
C LEU A 49 8.10 4.60 0.12
N ASP A 50 9.32 4.11 0.29
CA ASP A 50 10.59 4.85 0.17
C ASP A 50 10.75 5.53 -1.20
N ILE A 51 10.37 4.85 -2.28
CA ILE A 51 10.42 5.40 -3.64
C ILE A 51 9.44 6.56 -3.86
N LEU A 52 8.47 6.77 -2.98
CA LEU A 52 7.57 7.94 -3.00
C LEU A 52 8.08 9.09 -2.10
N ARG A 53 9.27 8.94 -1.50
CA ARG A 53 9.88 9.87 -0.55
C ARG A 53 11.32 10.18 -0.96
N ASP A 54 12.29 9.63 -0.23
CA ASP A 54 13.72 9.91 -0.31
C ASP A 54 14.44 9.07 -1.36
N GLN A 55 13.88 7.91 -1.75
CA GLN A 55 14.44 7.04 -2.80
C GLN A 55 13.82 7.30 -4.18
N TRP A 56 13.09 8.40 -4.35
CA TRP A 56 12.55 8.77 -5.66
C TRP A 56 13.68 9.09 -6.64
N SER A 57 13.59 8.53 -7.84
CA SER A 57 14.48 8.84 -8.96
C SER A 57 13.65 9.24 -10.17
N PRO A 58 14.06 10.26 -10.96
CA PRO A 58 13.41 10.62 -12.22
C PRO A 58 13.32 9.49 -13.26
N ALA A 59 14.09 8.41 -13.07
CA ALA A 59 14.04 7.19 -13.91
C ALA A 59 12.93 6.20 -13.50
N LEU A 60 12.21 6.47 -12.40
CA LEU A 60 11.04 5.71 -11.99
C LEU A 60 9.82 6.15 -12.80
N THR A 61 9.00 5.17 -13.17
CA THR A 61 7.74 5.39 -13.89
C THR A 61 6.58 5.00 -13.00
N ILE A 62 5.38 5.48 -13.31
CA ILE A 62 4.15 5.06 -12.60
C ILE A 62 3.97 3.54 -12.62
N SER A 63 4.37 2.88 -13.70
CA SER A 63 4.32 1.42 -13.79
C SER A 63 5.22 0.77 -12.74
N LYS A 64 6.45 1.26 -12.54
CA LYS A 64 7.35 0.78 -11.48
C LYS A 64 6.78 1.08 -10.09
N VAL A 65 6.20 2.27 -9.88
CA VAL A 65 5.55 2.64 -8.62
C VAL A 65 4.39 1.69 -8.28
N LEU A 66 3.51 1.41 -9.24
CA LEU A 66 2.37 0.49 -9.04
C LEU A 66 2.84 -0.95 -8.79
N LEU A 67 3.90 -1.39 -9.47
CA LEU A 67 4.52 -2.70 -9.19
C LEU A 67 5.08 -2.78 -7.77
N SER A 68 5.76 -1.73 -7.30
CA SER A 68 6.26 -1.67 -5.91
C SER A 68 5.12 -1.66 -4.90
N ILE A 69 4.00 -0.98 -5.18
CA ILE A 69 2.80 -1.04 -4.34
C ILE A 69 2.23 -2.46 -4.30
N CYS A 70 2.11 -3.15 -5.44
CA CYS A 70 1.67 -4.55 -5.48
C CYS A 70 2.60 -5.46 -4.68
N SER A 71 3.92 -5.29 -4.80
CA SER A 71 4.90 -6.05 -4.02
C SER A 71 4.75 -5.80 -2.52
N MET A 72 4.52 -4.55 -2.11
CA MET A 72 4.28 -4.18 -0.71
C MET A 72 2.98 -4.79 -0.16
N LEU A 73 1.94 -4.94 -1.00
CA LEU A 73 0.70 -5.62 -0.59
C LEU A 73 0.93 -7.12 -0.34
N THR A 74 1.85 -7.76 -1.05
CA THR A 74 2.22 -9.16 -0.78
C THR A 74 3.12 -9.26 0.45
N ASP A 75 4.14 -8.40 0.53
CA ASP A 75 5.13 -8.37 1.62
C ASP A 75 5.18 -7.00 2.31
N PRO A 76 4.30 -6.74 3.29
CA PRO A 76 4.33 -5.50 4.05
C PRO A 76 5.64 -5.30 4.82
N ASN A 77 6.06 -4.05 5.01
CA ASN A 77 7.24 -3.68 5.80
C ASN A 77 6.83 -3.29 7.24
N PRO A 78 6.96 -4.18 8.23
CA PRO A 78 6.55 -3.88 9.61
C PRO A 78 7.58 -3.09 10.42
N ASP A 79 8.73 -2.75 9.85
CA ASP A 79 9.79 -1.97 10.51
C ASP A 79 9.65 -0.46 10.28
N ASP A 80 8.95 -0.06 9.20
CA ASP A 80 8.53 1.33 8.95
C ASP A 80 7.01 1.46 8.68
N PRO A 81 6.15 1.15 9.69
CA PRO A 81 4.71 1.18 9.51
C PRO A 81 4.11 2.59 9.68
N LEU A 82 3.03 2.88 8.94
CA LEU A 82 2.17 4.03 9.23
C LEU A 82 1.14 3.72 10.32
N VAL A 83 0.83 2.44 10.52
CA VAL A 83 -0.14 1.96 11.51
C VAL A 83 0.55 0.91 12.40
N PRO A 84 1.21 1.34 13.49
CA PRO A 84 1.99 0.46 14.36
C PRO A 84 1.20 -0.72 14.92
N GLU A 85 -0.10 -0.55 15.18
CA GLU A 85 -0.98 -1.58 15.70
C GLU A 85 -1.16 -2.73 14.69
N ILE A 86 -1.35 -2.40 13.41
CA ILE A 86 -1.47 -3.41 12.34
C ILE A 86 -0.12 -4.12 12.16
N ALA A 87 0.99 -3.39 12.22
CA ALA A 87 2.33 -3.96 12.12
C ALA A 87 2.66 -4.90 13.29
N HIS A 88 2.21 -4.56 14.50
CA HIS A 88 2.33 -5.42 15.66
C HIS A 88 1.57 -6.74 15.45
N VAL A 89 0.29 -6.68 15.04
CA VAL A 89 -0.50 -7.89 14.75
C VAL A 89 0.13 -8.70 13.60
N TYR A 90 0.64 -8.05 12.55
CA TYR A 90 1.34 -8.71 11.46
C TYR A 90 2.58 -9.51 11.91
N LYS A 91 3.29 -8.99 12.93
CA LYS A 91 4.48 -9.61 13.54
C LYS A 91 4.14 -10.70 14.56
N THR A 92 3.09 -10.52 15.36
CA THR A 92 2.78 -11.41 16.50
C THR A 92 1.69 -12.44 16.21
N ASP A 93 0.77 -12.17 15.28
CA ASP A 93 -0.38 -13.00 14.96
C ASP A 93 -0.74 -12.88 13.47
N ARG A 94 0.08 -13.52 12.63
CA ARG A 94 -0.11 -13.54 11.17
C ARG A 94 -1.50 -14.05 10.75
N PRO A 95 -2.05 -15.14 11.31
CA PRO A 95 -3.39 -15.62 10.96
C PRO A 95 -4.48 -14.56 11.20
N ARG A 96 -4.43 -13.84 12.33
CA ARG A 96 -5.39 -12.77 12.63
C ARG A 96 -5.26 -11.58 11.68
N TYR A 97 -4.02 -11.19 11.35
CA TYR A 97 -3.76 -10.17 10.34
C TYR A 97 -4.44 -10.54 9.01
N GLU A 98 -4.18 -11.75 8.50
CA GLU A 98 -4.73 -12.18 7.22
C GLU A 98 -6.26 -12.30 7.24
N ALA A 99 -6.84 -12.80 8.33
CA ALA A 99 -8.29 -12.88 8.49
C ALA A 99 -8.94 -11.49 8.41
N THR A 100 -8.37 -10.51 9.11
CA THR A 100 -8.87 -9.12 9.13
C THR A 100 -8.67 -8.45 7.77
N ALA A 101 -7.51 -8.64 7.13
CA ALA A 101 -7.23 -8.10 5.80
C ALA A 101 -8.18 -8.67 4.72
N ARG A 102 -8.48 -9.96 4.76
CA ARG A 102 -9.48 -10.60 3.88
C ARG A 102 -10.88 -10.05 4.14
N GLU A 103 -11.27 -9.86 5.39
CA GLU A 103 -12.57 -9.27 5.74
C GLU A 103 -12.71 -7.84 5.19
N TRP A 104 -11.68 -7.01 5.38
CA TRP A 104 -11.66 -5.65 4.84
C TRP A 104 -11.70 -5.63 3.31
N THR A 105 -10.97 -6.54 2.66
CA THR A 105 -11.00 -6.69 1.20
C THR A 105 -12.42 -6.98 0.73
N ARG A 106 -13.12 -7.94 1.35
CA ARG A 106 -14.52 -8.25 1.00
C ARG A 106 -15.48 -7.09 1.26
N LYS A 107 -15.24 -6.29 2.30
CA LYS A 107 -16.15 -5.23 2.72
C LYS A 107 -16.00 -3.94 1.92
N TYR A 108 -14.79 -3.62 1.47
CA TYR A 108 -14.49 -2.30 0.90
C TYR A 108 -13.93 -2.33 -0.53
N ALA A 109 -13.51 -3.49 -1.02
CA ALA A 109 -12.80 -3.61 -2.29
C ALA A 109 -13.43 -4.65 -3.24
N ILE A 110 -14.59 -5.22 -2.92
CA ILE A 110 -15.37 -6.08 -3.83
C ILE A 110 -16.64 -5.35 -4.25
#